data_AF-A0A4Q5R3U9-F1
#
_entry.id   AF-A0A4Q5R3U9-F1
#
_cell.length_a   1.000
_cell.length_b   1.000
_cell.length_c   1.000
_cell.angle_alpha   90.00
_cell.angle_beta   90.00
_cell.angle_gamma   90.00
#
_symmetry.space_group_name_H-M   'P 1'
#
loop_
_entity.id
_entity.type
_entity.pdbx_description
1 polymer ?
#
loop_
_entity_poly.entity_id
_entity_poly.type
_entity_poly.pdbx_seq_one_letter_code
_entity_poly.pdbx_strand_id
1 'polypeptide(L)'
;EYHVGVVAARRSARAAPGGDDPYVVLGVSRTTSDEDLRKAWLQLIRENHPDTLASKGVTPDFIARAGDKVARVNAAWDRIKRERGL
;
A
#
# COMPACT_ATOMS: atom_id res chain seq x y z
N GLU A 1 -10.42 20.63 -5.25
CA GLU A 1 -9.22 20.01 -5.85
C GLU A 1 -8.65 18.98 -4.87
N TYR A 2 -8.71 17.69 -5.19
CA TYR A 2 -8.15 16.64 -4.33
C TYR A 2 -6.65 16.52 -4.62
N HIS A 3 -5.82 17.18 -3.81
CA HIS A 3 -4.37 17.03 -3.86
C HIS A 3 -3.99 15.63 -3.36
N VAL A 4 -3.67 14.73 -4.30
CA VAL A 4 -2.90 13.51 -4.01
C VAL A 4 -1.46 13.91 -3.70
N GLY A 5 -1.26 14.53 -2.55
CA GLY A 5 0.06 14.74 -1.98
C GLY A 5 0.55 13.42 -1.40
N VAL A 6 1.42 12.71 -2.12
CA VAL A 6 2.24 11.62 -1.54
C VAL A 6 3.19 12.30 -0.54
N VAL A 7 2.68 12.55 0.66
CA VAL A 7 3.43 13.19 1.74
C VAL A 7 4.45 12.19 2.27
N ALA A 8 5.72 12.58 2.23
CA ALA A 8 6.82 11.81 2.81
C ALA A 8 6.48 11.43 4.26
N ALA A 9 6.20 10.15 4.50
CA ALA A 9 5.85 9.62 5.80
C ALA A 9 6.99 9.93 6.80
N ARG A 10 6.75 10.90 7.69
CA ARG A 10 7.64 11.13 8.83
C ARG A 10 7.59 9.88 9.71
N ARG A 11 8.74 9.20 9.83
CA ARG A 11 8.95 8.02 10.68
C ARG A 11 8.47 8.32 12.10
N SER A 12 7.30 7.81 12.47
CA SER A 12 6.82 7.84 13.85
C SER A 12 7.13 6.48 14.47
N ALA A 13 8.09 6.50 15.39
CA ALA A 13 8.63 5.32 16.05
C ALA A 13 7.59 4.67 16.97
N ARG A 14 6.88 3.66 16.45
CA ARG A 14 6.50 2.46 17.21
C ARG A 14 6.21 1.31 16.24
N ALA A 15 7.25 0.79 15.61
CA ALA A 15 7.17 -0.51 14.95
C ALA A 15 6.94 -1.57 16.02
N ALA A 16 5.73 -2.15 16.05
CA ALA A 16 5.49 -3.40 16.75
C ALA A 16 6.43 -4.50 16.18
N PRO A 17 6.86 -5.48 16.97
CA PRO A 17 7.92 -6.40 16.58
C PRO A 17 7.44 -7.29 15.43
N GLY A 18 8.01 -7.11 14.24
CA GLY A 18 7.93 -8.11 13.15
C GLY A 18 7.58 -7.62 11.75
N GLY A 19 7.34 -6.33 11.48
CA GLY A 19 7.05 -5.90 10.10
C GLY A 19 7.17 -4.40 9.82
N ASP A 20 7.27 -4.06 8.53
CA ASP A 20 7.24 -2.68 8.02
C ASP A 20 6.01 -1.91 8.54
N ASP A 21 6.17 -0.61 8.74
CA ASP A 21 5.07 0.29 9.11
C ASP A 21 4.02 0.28 7.99
N PRO A 22 2.74 -0.07 8.29
CA PRO A 22 1.73 -0.24 7.26
C PRO A 22 1.43 1.07 6.49
N TYR A 23 1.55 2.23 7.13
CA TYR A 23 1.37 3.52 6.47
C TYR A 23 2.51 3.80 5.50
N VAL A 24 3.74 3.40 5.85
CA VAL A 24 4.89 3.48 4.96
C VAL A 24 4.74 2.52 3.78
N VAL A 25 4.22 1.31 3.99
CA VAL A 25 3.94 0.35 2.91
C VAL A 25 2.93 0.90 1.90
N LEU A 26 1.90 1.61 2.37
CA LEU A 26 0.92 2.30 1.53
C LEU A 26 1.42 3.65 0.99
N GLY A 27 2.57 4.15 1.45
CA GLY A 27 3.11 5.46 1.03
C GLY A 27 2.28 6.66 1.51
N VAL A 28 1.56 6.51 2.62
CA VAL A 28 0.64 7.51 3.18
C VAL A 28 1.06 7.94 4.58
N SER A 29 0.56 9.08 5.03
CA SER A 29 0.76 9.53 6.41
C SER A 29 -0.22 8.82 7.35
N ARG A 30 0.16 8.66 8.62
CA ARG A 30 -0.75 8.18 9.68
C ARG A 30 -1.92 9.13 9.92
N THR A 31 -1.80 10.38 9.47
CA THR A 31 -2.83 11.42 9.54
C THR A 31 -3.71 11.48 8.29
N THR A 32 -3.45 10.65 7.27
CA THR A 32 -4.24 10.61 6.04
C THR A 32 -5.68 10.17 6.35
N SER A 33 -6.67 10.80 5.70
CA SER A 33 -8.09 10.44 5.76
C SER A 33 -8.34 8.99 5.33
N ASP A 34 -9.39 8.35 5.86
CA ASP A 34 -9.77 6.99 5.49
C ASP A 34 -10.13 6.88 3.99
N GLU A 35 -10.71 7.93 3.41
CA GLU A 35 -11.00 7.99 1.98
C GLU A 35 -9.70 7.97 1.14
N ASP A 36 -8.72 8.78 1.52
CA ASP A 36 -7.43 8.83 0.83
C ASP A 36 -6.60 7.56 1.07
N LEU A 37 -6.72 6.97 2.26
CA LEU A 37 -6.15 5.67 2.58
C LEU A 37 -6.66 4.61 1.60
N ARG A 38 -7.99 4.56 1.38
CA ARG A 38 -8.63 3.62 0.46
C ARG A 38 -8.22 3.88 -0.99
N LYS A 39 -8.12 5.15 -1.39
CA LYS A 39 -7.64 5.52 -2.74
C LYS A 39 -6.22 5.06 -2.98
N ALA A 40 -5.31 5.30 -2.03
CA ALA A 40 -3.92 4.87 -2.12
C ALA A 40 -3.79 3.34 -2.20
N TRP A 41 -4.54 2.61 -1.37
CA TRP A 41 -4.63 1.15 -1.45
C TRP A 41 -5.07 0.69 -2.85
N LEU A 42 -6.20 1.23 -3.35
CA LEU A 42 -6.73 0.85 -4.66
C LEU A 42 -5.77 1.16 -5.81
N GLN A 43 -5.07 2.30 -5.74
CA GLN A 43 -4.06 2.68 -6.72
C GLN A 43 -2.92 1.67 -6.75
N LEU A 44 -2.34 1.33 -5.60
CA LEU A 44 -1.24 0.38 -5.49
C LEU A 44 -1.62 -1.01 -6.03
N ILE A 45 -2.84 -1.48 -5.76
CA ILE A 45 -3.33 -2.75 -6.29
C ILE A 45 -3.42 -2.72 -7.81
N ARG A 46 -3.95 -1.64 -8.40
CA ARG A 46 -4.08 -1.50 -9.85
C ARG A 46 -2.72 -1.40 -10.54
N GLU A 47 -1.78 -0.69 -9.95
CA GLU A 47 -0.43 -0.52 -10.48
C GLU A 47 0.38 -1.83 -10.46
N ASN A 48 0.17 -2.66 -9.43
CA ASN A 48 0.90 -3.91 -9.23
C ASN A 48 0.07 -5.15 -9.60
N HIS A 49 -1.06 -4.99 -10.30
CA HIS A 49 -1.95 -6.12 -10.57
C HIS A 49 -1.28 -7.13 -11.52
N PRO A 50 -1.13 -8.40 -11.11
CA PRO A 50 -0.40 -9.40 -11.88
C PRO A 50 -1.05 -9.66 -13.26
N ASP A 51 -2.37 -9.54 -13.37
CA ASP A 51 -3.10 -9.72 -14.64
C ASP A 51 -2.82 -8.60 -15.65
N THR A 52 -2.78 -7.35 -15.18
CA THR A 52 -2.44 -6.19 -16.01
C THR A 52 -0.99 -6.24 -16.44
N LEU A 53 -0.12 -6.74 -15.57
CA LEU A 53 1.30 -6.95 -15.87
C LEU A 53 1.49 -8.11 -16.85
N ALA A 54 0.83 -9.25 -16.65
CA ALA A 54 0.88 -10.39 -17.56
C ALA A 54 0.47 -10.00 -18.99
N SER A 55 -0.58 -9.18 -19.11
CA SER A 55 -1.06 -8.66 -20.41
C SER A 55 -0.06 -7.73 -21.11
N LYS A 56 0.88 -7.11 -20.37
CA LYS A 56 1.95 -6.26 -20.93
C LYS A 56 3.19 -7.05 -21.35
N GLY A 57 3.17 -8.39 -21.22
CA GLY A 57 4.29 -9.25 -21.56
C GLY A 57 5.50 -9.08 -20.63
N VAL A 58 5.30 -8.60 -19.40
CA VAL A 58 6.41 -8.58 -18.43
C VAL A 58 6.78 -10.00 -18.00
N THR A 59 8.05 -10.18 -17.66
CA THR A 59 8.60 -11.48 -17.26
C THR A 59 7.91 -12.05 -16.00
N PRO A 60 7.89 -13.38 -15.83
CA PRO A 60 7.32 -14.03 -14.65
C PRO A 60 7.91 -13.57 -13.32
N ASP A 61 9.21 -13.23 -13.27
CA ASP A 61 9.86 -12.70 -12.06
C ASP A 61 9.25 -11.36 -11.63
N PHE A 62 8.97 -10.48 -12.59
CA PHE A 62 8.30 -9.21 -12.32
C PHE A 62 6.88 -9.41 -11.82
N ILE A 63 6.14 -10.35 -12.40
CA ILE A 63 4.77 -10.69 -11.96
C ILE A 63 4.80 -11.24 -10.53
N ALA A 64 5.75 -12.11 -10.21
CA ALA A 64 5.92 -12.65 -8.86
C ALA A 64 6.23 -11.54 -7.83
N ARG A 65 7.16 -10.62 -8.16
CA ARG A 65 7.47 -9.47 -7.31
C ARG A 65 6.28 -8.53 -7.14
N ALA A 66 5.48 -8.33 -8.18
CA ALA A 66 4.26 -7.54 -8.10
C ALA A 66 3.21 -8.21 -7.21
N GLY A 67 3.07 -9.52 -7.29
CA GLY A 67 2.24 -10.32 -6.37
C GLY A 67 2.66 -10.18 -4.90
N ASP A 68 3.97 -10.27 -4.63
CA ASP A 68 4.52 -10.02 -3.28
C ASP A 68 4.23 -8.59 -2.80
N LYS A 69 4.36 -7.59 -3.68
CA LYS A 69 4.02 -6.20 -3.37
C LYS A 69 2.53 -6.04 -3.04
N VAL A 70 1.65 -6.64 -3.83
CA VAL A 70 0.20 -6.66 -3.58
C VAL A 70 -0.12 -7.31 -2.24
N ALA A 71 0.52 -8.44 -1.92
CA ALA A 71 0.32 -9.12 -0.64
C ALA A 71 0.72 -8.22 0.54
N ARG A 72 1.87 -7.54 0.46
CA ARG A 72 2.31 -6.58 1.48
C ARG A 72 1.36 -5.39 1.63
N VAL A 73 0.87 -4.84 0.52
CA VAL A 73 -0.10 -3.73 0.51
C VAL A 73 -1.42 -4.15 1.17
N ASN A 74 -1.91 -5.35 0.89
CA ASN A 74 -3.14 -5.87 1.51
C ASN A 74 -2.96 -6.12 3.02
N ALA A 75 -1.83 -6.69 3.44
CA ALA A 75 -1.53 -6.90 4.86
C ALA A 75 -1.45 -5.56 5.62
N ALA A 76 -0.85 -4.54 5.01
CA ALA A 76 -0.77 -3.21 5.58
C ALA A 76 -2.15 -2.53 5.67
N TRP A 77 -2.97 -2.61 4.61
CA TRP A 77 -4.35 -2.11 4.63
C TRP A 77 -5.18 -2.76 5.73
N ASP A 78 -5.11 -4.09 5.87
CA ASP A 78 -5.81 -4.82 6.91
C ASP A 78 -5.41 -4.37 8.32
N ARG A 79 -4.12 -4.17 8.55
CA ARG A 79 -3.61 -3.65 9.82
C ARG A 79 -4.14 -2.25 10.11
N ILE A 80 -4.16 -1.35 9.13
CA ILE A 80 -4.67 0.02 9.33
C ILE A 80 -6.17 0.01 9.63
N LYS A 81 -6.95 -0.83 8.93
CA LYS A 81 -8.38 -1.01 9.23
C LYS A 81 -8.59 -1.43 10.69
N ARG A 82 -7.82 -2.41 11.17
CA ARG A 82 -7.87 -2.84 12.58
C ARG A 82 -7.45 -1.74 13.56
N GLU A 83 -6.42 -0.97 13.22
CA GLU A 83 -5.95 0.16 14.04
C GLU A 83 -6.97 1.32 14.12
N ARG A 84 -7.75 1.53 13.05
CA ARG A 84 -8.71 2.64 12.93
C ARG A 84 -10.18 2.26 13.17
N GLY A 85 -10.49 0.96 13.26
CA GLY A 85 -11.86 0.46 13.41
C GLY A 85 -12.71 0.57 12.15
N LEU A 86 -12.10 0.40 10.97
CA LEU A 86 -12.75 0.41 9.65
C LEU A 86 -13.21 -0.97 9.18
#